data_AF-A0A8T6N7A2-F1
#
_entry.id   AF-A0A8T6N7A2-F1
#
_cell.length_a   1.000
_cell.length_b   1.000
_cell.length_c   1.000
_cell.angle_alpha   90.00
_cell.angle_beta   90.00
_cell.angle_gamma   90.00
#
_symmetry.space_group_name_H-M   'P 1'
#
loop_
_entity.id
_entity.type
_entity.pdbx_description
1 polymer ?
#
loop_
_entity_poly.entity_id
_entity_poly.type
_entity_poly.pdbx_seq_one_letter_code
_entity_poly.pdbx_strand_id
1 'polypeptide(L)'
;MSGYRLIWYANRNTPRVVKAGSKAKKKPSEGKVVKSRAANADEVKTIRKGKWVRVDKNGKKAGQKGYGTGSRVRPQFKYNK
;
A
#
# COMPACT_ATOMS: atom_id res chain seq x y z
N MET A 1 14.99 0.00 -11.11
CA MET A 1 14.24 0.30 -9.86
C MET A 1 13.71 1.72 -9.91
N SER A 2 12.52 2.01 -9.35
CA SER A 2 11.84 3.32 -9.53
C SER A 2 12.46 4.50 -8.77
N GLY A 3 13.50 4.28 -7.94
CA GLY A 3 14.02 5.31 -7.04
C GLY A 3 13.08 5.68 -5.89
N TYR A 4 11.99 4.93 -5.69
CA TYR A 4 11.02 5.13 -4.61
C TYR A 4 10.92 3.90 -3.69
N ARG A 5 10.38 4.12 -2.49
CA ARG A 5 10.07 3.11 -1.48
C ARG A 5 8.59 3.20 -1.08
N LEU A 6 8.02 2.05 -0.74
CA LEU A 6 6.72 1.94 -0.11
C LEU A 6 6.90 1.83 1.39
N ILE A 7 6.28 2.73 2.14
CA ILE A 7 6.26 2.73 3.60
C ILE A 7 4.84 2.46 4.09
N TRP A 8 4.66 1.40 4.86
CA TRP A 8 3.45 1.15 5.63
C TRP A 8 3.61 1.75 7.02
N TYR A 9 2.59 2.49 7.44
CA TYR A 9 2.50 3.02 8.79
C TYR A 9 1.43 2.28 9.58
N ALA A 10 1.59 2.22 10.90
CA ALA A 10 0.70 1.46 11.80
C ALA A 10 -0.77 1.90 11.69
N ASN A 11 -1.02 3.21 11.59
CA ASN A 11 -2.37 3.76 11.58
C ASN A 11 -2.88 4.05 10.17
N ARG A 12 -2.22 3.48 9.15
CA ARG A 12 -2.57 3.73 7.74
C ARG A 12 -2.77 2.43 6.99
N ASN A 13 -3.96 2.30 6.38
CA ASN A 13 -4.30 1.12 5.58
C ASN A 13 -3.54 1.05 4.24
N THR A 14 -3.07 2.20 3.74
CA THR A 14 -2.36 2.32 2.47
C THR A 14 -0.88 2.68 2.69
N PRO A 15 0.06 2.11 1.94
CA PRO A 15 1.44 2.56 1.96
C PRO A 15 1.60 3.95 1.34
N ARG A 16 2.64 4.66 1.74
CA ARG A 16 3.08 5.92 1.15
C ARG A 16 4.25 5.66 0.21
N VAL A 17 4.21 6.29 -0.95
CA VAL A 17 5.36 6.34 -1.86
C VAL A 17 6.27 7.47 -1.40
N VAL A 18 7.54 7.15 -1.16
CA VAL A 18 8.56 8.11 -0.73
C VAL A 18 9.80 7.95 -1.59
N LYS A 19 10.54 9.01 -1.86
CA LYS A 19 11.78 8.92 -2.62
C LYS A 19 12.83 8.16 -1.78
N ALA A 20 13.58 7.26 -2.41
CA ALA A 20 14.65 6.53 -1.73
C ALA A 20 15.68 7.54 -1.16
N GLY A 21 16.12 7.33 0.07
CA GLY A 21 17.01 8.25 0.80
C GLY A 21 16.31 9.46 1.43
N SER A 22 15.03 9.72 1.14
CA SER A 22 14.30 10.83 1.76
C SER A 22 13.60 10.41 3.05
N LYS A 23 13.79 11.19 4.13
CA LYS A 23 12.96 11.08 5.34
C LYS A 23 11.56 11.58 4.99
N ALA A 24 10.61 10.66 4.91
CA ALA A 24 9.22 11.00 4.69
C ALA A 24 8.71 11.91 5.82
N LYS A 25 8.11 13.07 5.49
CA LYS A 25 7.38 13.89 6.47
C LYS A 25 6.15 13.09 6.94
N LYS A 26 6.37 12.29 7.98
CA LYS A 26 5.34 11.51 8.68
C LYS A 26 4.38 12.50 9.33
N LYS A 27 3.09 12.35 9.06
CA LYS A 27 2.08 13.04 9.87
C LYS A 27 1.99 12.34 11.23
N PRO A 28 1.80 13.06 12.35
CA PRO A 28 1.66 12.43 13.68
C PRO A 28 0.60 11.33 13.69
N SER A 29 -0.51 11.54 12.98
CA SER A 29 -1.62 10.61 12.83
C SER A 29 -1.31 9.31 12.08
N GLU A 30 -0.23 9.24 11.29
CA GLU A 30 0.11 8.04 10.52
C GLU A 30 0.69 6.92 11.41
N GLY A 31 1.20 7.24 12.60
CA GLY A 31 1.79 6.23 13.50
C GLY A 31 3.18 5.76 13.05
N LYS A 32 3.78 4.79 13.75
CA LYS A 32 5.15 4.31 13.44
C LYS A 32 5.22 3.58 12.09
N VAL A 33 6.39 3.60 11.46
CA VAL A 33 6.65 2.77 10.27
C VAL A 33 6.64 1.31 10.72
N VAL A 34 5.80 0.48 10.08
CA VAL A 34 5.71 -0.95 10.38
C VAL A 34 6.40 -1.81 9.32
N LYS A 35 6.47 -1.31 8.08
CA LYS A 35 7.14 -2.01 6.99
C LYS A 35 7.63 -1.01 5.95
N SER A 36 8.78 -1.27 5.34
CA SER A 36 9.35 -0.46 4.27
C SER A 36 10.01 -1.38 3.24
N ARG A 37 9.75 -1.15 1.95
CA ARG A 37 10.47 -1.85 0.86
C ARG A 37 10.65 -0.97 -0.37
N ALA A 38 11.54 -1.37 -1.27
CA ALA A 38 11.64 -0.75 -2.59
C ALA A 38 10.31 -0.88 -3.36
N ALA A 39 9.98 0.17 -4.11
CA ALA A 39 8.79 0.24 -4.94
C ALA A 39 9.16 0.00 -6.42
N ASN A 40 8.33 -0.74 -7.13
CA ASN A 40 8.40 -0.83 -8.59
C ASN A 40 7.62 0.33 -9.24
N ALA A 41 7.91 0.62 -10.51
CA ALA A 41 7.30 1.74 -11.22
C ALA A 41 5.75 1.64 -11.26
N ASP A 42 5.21 0.45 -11.48
CA ASP A 42 3.76 0.20 -11.49
C ASP A 42 3.10 0.41 -10.12
N GLU A 43 3.81 0.07 -9.04
CA GLU A 43 3.32 0.26 -7.68
C GLU A 43 3.24 1.73 -7.32
N VAL A 44 4.28 2.49 -7.68
CA VAL A 44 4.31 3.94 -7.56
C VAL A 44 3.16 4.56 -8.34
N LYS A 45 2.95 4.14 -9.59
CA LYS A 45 1.86 4.61 -10.45
C LYS A 45 0.48 4.28 -9.87
N THR A 46 0.29 3.07 -9.36
CA THR A 46 -0.98 2.60 -8.76
C THR A 46 -1.35 3.43 -7.54
N ILE A 47 -0.38 3.67 -6.64
CA ILE A 47 -0.58 4.47 -5.43
C ILE A 47 -0.82 5.94 -5.78
N ARG A 48 -0.04 6.52 -6.69
CA ARG A 48 -0.20 7.93 -7.12
C ARG A 48 -1.53 8.18 -7.82
N LYS A 49 -2.01 7.21 -8.60
CA LYS A 49 -3.32 7.28 -9.27
C LYS A 49 -4.50 7.02 -8.34
N GLY A 50 -4.25 6.74 -7.06
CA GLY A 50 -5.31 6.47 -6.09
C GLY A 50 -6.13 5.22 -6.39
N LYS A 51 -5.57 4.25 -7.12
CA LYS A 51 -6.25 3.00 -7.47
C LYS A 51 -6.22 2.06 -6.27
N TRP A 52 -7.17 2.28 -5.36
CA TRP A 52 -7.34 1.50 -4.15
C TRP A 52 -8.51 0.55 -4.28
N VAL A 53 -8.36 -0.67 -3.76
CA VAL A 53 -9.43 -1.67 -3.77
C VAL A 53 -9.72 -2.08 -2.34
N ARG A 54 -11.00 -2.24 -2.01
CA ARG A 54 -11.40 -2.79 -0.73
C ARG A 54 -11.22 -4.31 -0.78
N VAL A 55 -10.36 -4.81 0.10
CA VAL A 55 -10.03 -6.23 0.19
C VAL A 55 -10.18 -6.69 1.63
N ASP A 56 -10.50 -7.97 1.83
CA ASP A 56 -10.54 -8.58 3.15
C ASP A 56 -9.14 -8.69 3.79
N LYS A 57 -9.08 -9.24 5.02
CA LYS A 57 -7.82 -9.50 5.72
C LYS A 57 -6.84 -10.37 4.92
N ASN A 58 -7.35 -11.22 4.03
CA ASN A 58 -6.60 -12.14 3.19
C ASN A 58 -6.26 -11.55 1.80
N GLY A 59 -6.62 -10.28 1.54
CA GLY A 59 -6.38 -9.62 0.26
C GLY A 59 -7.37 -9.98 -0.84
N LYS A 60 -8.48 -10.66 -0.52
CA LYS A 60 -9.54 -11.00 -1.47
C LYS A 60 -10.51 -9.83 -1.64
N LYS A 61 -11.01 -9.62 -2.86
CA LYS A 61 -12.04 -8.64 -3.17
C LYS A 61 -13.44 -9.15 -2.86
N ALA A 62 -14.38 -8.21 -2.69
CA ALA A 62 -15.79 -8.52 -2.77
C ALA A 62 -16.10 -9.23 -4.10
N GLY A 63 -16.76 -10.39 -4.04
CA GLY A 63 -17.04 -11.25 -5.19
C GLY A 63 -16.04 -12.39 -5.41
N GLN A 64 -14.91 -12.46 -4.70
CA GLN A 64 -14.03 -13.64 -4.74
C GLN A 64 -14.47 -14.69 -3.70
N LYS A 65 -14.41 -15.98 -4.07
CA LYS A 65 -14.77 -17.09 -3.18
C LYS A 65 -13.93 -17.04 -1.88
N GLY A 66 -14.63 -17.02 -0.74
CA GLY A 66 -14.03 -16.92 0.59
C GLY A 66 -13.56 -15.51 0.97
N TYR A 67 -14.20 -14.46 0.44
CA TYR A 67 -14.12 -13.09 0.97
C TYR A 67 -14.65 -13.05 2.41
N GLY A 68 -13.78 -12.69 3.35
CA GLY A 68 -14.10 -12.64 4.78
C GLY A 68 -14.55 -11.26 5.28
N THR A 69 -14.93 -11.21 6.56
CA THR A 69 -15.22 -9.97 7.28
C THR A 69 -13.95 -9.18 7.63
N GLY A 70 -14.10 -7.87 7.89
CA GLY A 70 -12.97 -6.99 8.26
C GLY A 70 -12.22 -6.39 7.07
N SER A 71 -12.92 -6.00 6.01
CA SER A 71 -12.30 -5.46 4.80
C SER A 71 -11.71 -4.06 4.98
N ARG A 72 -10.51 -3.87 4.41
CA ARG A 72 -9.74 -2.62 4.43
C ARG A 72 -9.36 -2.20 3.02
N VAL A 73 -9.23 -0.90 2.82
CA VAL A 73 -8.78 -0.34 1.53
C VAL A 73 -7.27 -0.53 1.40
N ARG A 74 -6.84 -1.26 0.36
CA ARG A 74 -5.41 -1.55 0.10
C ARG A 74 -5.07 -1.28 -1.37
N PRO A 75 -3.82 -0.95 -1.70
CA PRO A 75 -3.40 -0.95 -3.10
C PRO A 75 -3.38 -2.37 -3.62
N GLN A 76 -3.99 -2.58 -4.77
CA GLN A 76 -3.81 -3.83 -5.49
C GLN A 76 -2.71 -3.67 -6.53
N PHE A 77 -1.55 -4.22 -6.21
CA PHE A 77 -0.47 -4.34 -7.18
C PHE A 77 -0.82 -5.51 -8.11
N LYS A 78 -0.90 -5.24 -9.41
CA LYS A 78 -0.86 -6.29 -10.41
C LYS A 78 0.59 -6.72 -10.51
N TYR A 79 0.97 -7.75 -9.76
CA TYR A 79 2.16 -8.51 -10.13
C TYR A 79 1.68 -9.40 -11.27
N ASN A 80 2.12 -9.14 -12.51
CA ASN A 80 1.97 -10.16 -13.55
C ASN A 80 2.62 -11.42 -12.98
N LYS A 81 1.82 -12.49 -12.86
CA LYS A 81 2.34 -13.84 -12.66
C LYS A 81 3.00 -14.28 -13.95
#